data_AF-A0A7K5A8U6-F1
#
_entry.id   AF-A0A7K5A8U6-F1
#
_cell.length_a   1.000
_cell.length_b   1.000
_cell.length_c   1.000
_cell.angle_alpha   90.00
_cell.angle_beta   90.00
_cell.angle_gamma   90.00
#
_symmetry.space_group_name_H-M   'P 1'
#
loop_
_entity.id
_entity.type
_entity.pdbx_description
1 polymer ?
#
loop_
_entity_poly.entity_id
_entity_poly.type
_entity_poly.pdbx_seq_one_letter_code
_entity_poly.pdbx_strand_id
1 'polypeptide(L)'
;ETTLDLAERRRIRSAIRELQRQELERDEEALASKRFRTERGSHRQDDKENWPRSRRLEEEQRVALAALSQQLEAITDVEELTKLLRAAAEYEERKLIRAAIRKLRAEEIEGKAPSLPPGAISPC
;
A
#
# COMPACT_ATOMS: atom_id res chain seq x y z
N GLU A 1 -53.50 -4.98 38.43
CA GLU A 1 -52.66 -6.20 38.44
C GLU A 1 -52.85 -6.90 37.11
N THR A 2 -51.84 -6.88 36.24
CA THR A 2 -51.94 -7.28 34.82
C THR A 2 -51.49 -8.73 34.63
N THR A 3 -52.40 -9.67 34.82
CA THR A 3 -52.24 -11.05 34.33
C THR A 3 -52.45 -11.05 32.81
N LEU A 4 -51.55 -10.40 32.06
CA LEU A 4 -51.46 -10.67 30.62
C LEU A 4 -51.07 -12.14 30.49
N ASP A 5 -52.04 -12.92 30.02
CA ASP A 5 -51.98 -14.37 29.92
C ASP A 5 -50.64 -14.79 29.32
N LEU A 6 -49.94 -15.72 29.99
CA LEU A 6 -48.62 -16.17 29.58
C LEU A 6 -48.65 -16.69 28.13
N ALA A 7 -49.79 -17.22 27.69
CA ALA A 7 -49.99 -17.65 26.32
C ALA A 7 -50.08 -16.47 25.34
N GLU A 8 -50.75 -15.37 25.69
CA GLU A 8 -50.75 -14.14 24.89
C GLU A 8 -49.35 -13.55 24.75
N ARG A 9 -48.58 -13.50 25.84
CA ARG A 9 -47.18 -13.04 25.80
C ARG A 9 -46.28 -13.94 24.95
N ARG A 10 -46.59 -15.25 24.87
CA ARG A 10 -45.90 -16.19 23.97
C ARG A 10 -46.29 -15.93 22.52
N ARG A 11 -47.59 -15.73 22.23
CA ARG A 11 -48.12 -15.42 20.89
C ARG A 11 -47.54 -14.12 20.32
N ILE A 12 -47.48 -13.06 21.13
CA ILE A 12 -46.90 -11.78 20.71
C ILE A 12 -45.41 -11.96 20.40
N ARG A 13 -44.66 -12.68 21.26
CA ARG A 13 -43.22 -12.94 21.02
C ARG A 13 -42.97 -13.80 19.78
N SER A 14 -43.80 -14.81 19.51
CA SER A 14 -43.67 -15.60 18.29
C SER A 14 -44.00 -14.77 17.05
N ALA A 15 -45.05 -13.94 17.10
CA ALA A 15 -45.42 -13.06 15.99
C ALA A 15 -44.32 -12.05 15.64
N ILE A 16 -43.67 -11.45 16.65
CA ILE A 16 -42.53 -10.53 16.41
C ILE A 16 -41.36 -11.26 15.75
N ARG A 17 -41.01 -12.46 16.22
CA ARG A 17 -39.94 -13.26 15.60
C ARG A 17 -40.28 -13.69 14.18
N GLU A 18 -41.55 -13.97 13.91
CA GLU A 18 -42.06 -14.31 12.57
C GLU A 18 -41.90 -13.13 11.61
N LEU A 19 -42.34 -11.93 12.03
CA LEU A 19 -42.23 -10.71 11.25
C LEU A 19 -40.77 -10.37 10.94
N GLN A 20 -39.88 -10.44 11.94
CA GLN A 20 -38.45 -10.18 11.75
C GLN A 20 -37.79 -11.15 10.76
N ARG A 21 -38.23 -12.43 10.75
CA ARG A 21 -37.75 -13.41 9.77
C ARG A 21 -38.23 -13.09 8.36
N GLN A 22 -39.50 -12.73 8.21
CA GLN A 22 -40.08 -12.35 6.91
C GLN A 22 -39.45 -11.06 6.36
N GLU A 23 -39.14 -10.09 7.22
CA GLU A 23 -38.44 -8.86 6.82
C GLU A 23 -37.02 -9.17 6.31
N LEU A 24 -36.27 -10.01 7.04
CA LEU A 24 -34.93 -10.45 6.61
C LEU A 24 -34.97 -11.19 5.27
N GLU A 25 -35.91 -12.12 5.09
CA GLU A 25 -36.07 -12.87 3.84
C GLU A 25 -36.43 -11.94 2.66
N ARG A 26 -37.32 -10.97 2.89
CA ARG A 26 -37.70 -9.98 1.86
C ARG A 26 -36.55 -9.04 1.50
N ASP A 27 -35.74 -8.65 2.48
CA ASP A 27 -34.54 -7.85 2.25
C ASP A 27 -33.47 -8.64 1.50
N GLU A 28 -33.28 -9.93 1.82
CA GLU A 28 -32.39 -10.83 1.08
C GLU A 28 -32.86 -11.03 -0.36
N GLU A 29 -34.16 -11.21 -0.61
CA GLU A 29 -34.74 -11.28 -1.94
C GLU A 29 -34.57 -9.97 -2.72
N ALA A 30 -34.79 -8.82 -2.08
CA ALA A 30 -34.61 -7.51 -2.70
C ALA A 30 -33.13 -7.27 -3.07
N LEU A 31 -32.20 -7.70 -2.22
CA LEU A 31 -30.77 -7.65 -2.49
C LEU A 31 -30.38 -8.63 -3.61
N ALA A 32 -30.91 -9.85 -3.62
CA ALA A 32 -30.65 -10.85 -4.67
C ALA A 32 -31.20 -10.42 -6.03
N SER A 33 -32.40 -9.83 -6.07
CA SER A 33 -33.03 -9.33 -7.28
C SER A 33 -32.29 -8.10 -7.85
N LYS A 34 -31.73 -7.24 -6.97
CA LYS A 34 -30.83 -6.14 -7.37
C LYS A 34 -29.47 -6.65 -7.86
N ARG A 35 -28.89 -7.65 -7.19
CA ARG A 35 -27.63 -8.29 -7.61
C ARG A 35 -27.72 -8.81 -9.05
N PHE A 36 -28.79 -9.51 -9.42
CA PHE A 36 -28.96 -10.01 -10.81
C PHE A 36 -29.05 -8.93 -11.91
N ARG A 37 -29.46 -7.70 -11.58
CA ARG A 37 -29.61 -6.59 -12.56
C ARG A 37 -28.37 -5.70 -12.63
N THR A 38 -27.72 -5.43 -11.49
CA THR A 38 -26.55 -4.52 -11.42
C THR A 38 -25.23 -5.23 -11.73
N GLU A 39 -25.12 -6.51 -11.40
CA GLU A 39 -23.86 -7.27 -11.47
C GLU A 39 -23.48 -7.68 -12.91
N ARG A 40 -24.45 -7.75 -13.83
CA ARG A 40 -24.18 -7.90 -15.28
C ARG A 40 -23.66 -6.62 -15.96
N GLY A 41 -23.85 -5.45 -15.34
CA GLY A 41 -23.47 -4.15 -15.92
C GLY A 41 -22.19 -3.55 -15.33
N SER A 42 -22.04 -3.56 -14.01
CA SER A 42 -20.97 -2.79 -13.34
C SER A 42 -19.65 -3.56 -13.22
N HIS A 43 -19.68 -4.85 -12.88
CA HIS A 43 -18.48 -5.57 -12.47
C HIS A 43 -17.43 -5.76 -13.60
N ARG A 44 -17.83 -5.73 -14.87
CA ARG A 44 -16.88 -5.79 -16.00
C ARG A 44 -16.26 -4.45 -16.39
N GLN A 45 -16.79 -3.33 -15.89
CA GLN A 45 -16.44 -2.00 -16.37
C GLN A 45 -15.47 -1.30 -15.41
N ASP A 46 -15.68 -1.45 -14.10
CA ASP A 46 -14.82 -0.86 -13.08
C ASP A 46 -13.37 -1.42 -13.08
N ASP A 47 -13.20 -2.73 -13.33
CA ASP A 47 -11.87 -3.35 -13.42
C ASP A 47 -11.05 -2.86 -14.63
N LYS A 48 -11.70 -2.37 -15.69
CA LYS A 48 -11.03 -1.86 -16.89
C LYS A 48 -10.45 -0.46 -16.72
N GLU A 49 -10.98 0.34 -15.79
CA GLU A 49 -10.50 1.71 -15.54
C GLU A 49 -9.45 1.79 -14.43
N ASN A 50 -9.47 0.86 -13.48
CA ASN A 50 -8.49 0.82 -12.39
C ASN A 50 -7.09 0.40 -12.88
N TRP A 51 -7.03 -0.53 -13.84
CA TRP A 51 -5.78 -0.97 -14.47
C TRP A 51 -4.94 0.16 -15.11
N PRO A 52 -5.49 1.00 -16.00
CA PRO A 52 -4.73 2.09 -16.61
C PRO A 52 -4.40 3.21 -15.64
N ARG A 53 -5.23 3.47 -14.62
CA ARG A 53 -4.92 4.48 -13.58
C ARG A 53 -3.77 4.04 -12.68
N SER A 54 -3.76 2.77 -12.26
CA SER A 54 -2.66 2.19 -11.48
C SER A 54 -1.35 2.24 -12.28
N ARG A 55 -1.40 1.90 -13.57
CA ARG A 55 -0.22 1.97 -14.45
C ARG A 55 0.33 3.39 -14.61
N ARG A 56 -0.53 4.38 -14.78
CA ARG A 56 -0.12 5.79 -14.89
C ARG A 56 0.54 6.29 -13.60
N LEU A 57 -0.03 5.94 -12.45
CA LEU A 57 0.54 6.31 -11.15
C LEU A 57 1.91 5.66 -10.92
N GLU A 58 2.07 4.40 -11.34
CA GLU A 58 3.38 3.73 -11.33
C GLU A 58 4.38 4.39 -12.29
N GLU A 59 3.95 4.76 -13.50
CA GLU A 59 4.79 5.48 -14.47
C GLU A 59 5.23 6.84 -13.92
N GLU A 60 4.31 7.61 -13.35
CA GLU A 60 4.59 8.90 -12.71
C GLU A 60 5.60 8.74 -11.56
N GLN A 61 5.43 7.73 -10.70
CA GLN A 61 6.39 7.42 -9.64
C GLN A 61 7.76 7.06 -10.22
N ARG A 62 7.82 6.26 -11.28
CA ARG A 62 9.09 5.89 -11.93
C ARG A 62 9.78 7.10 -12.56
N VAL A 63 9.03 8.02 -13.16
CA VAL A 63 9.57 9.27 -13.71
C VAL A 63 10.10 10.15 -12.59
N ALA A 64 9.38 10.29 -11.48
CA ALA A 64 9.83 11.04 -10.31
C ALA A 64 11.13 10.46 -9.73
N LEU A 65 11.22 9.13 -9.58
CA LEU A 65 12.42 8.44 -9.12
C LEU A 65 13.59 8.59 -10.09
N ALA A 66 13.34 8.58 -11.40
CA ALA A 66 14.37 8.80 -12.41
C ALA A 66 14.90 10.24 -12.40
N ALA A 67 14.03 11.23 -12.20
CA ALA A 67 14.43 12.62 -12.04
C ALA A 67 15.26 12.82 -10.76
N LEU A 68 14.82 12.23 -9.65
CA LEU A 68 15.57 12.23 -8.39
C LEU A 68 16.96 11.59 -8.58
N SER A 69 17.05 10.44 -9.27
CA SER A 69 18.33 9.79 -9.53
C SER A 69 19.32 10.69 -10.29
N GLN A 70 18.85 11.43 -11.30
CA GLN A 70 19.70 12.37 -12.05
C GLN A 70 20.16 13.53 -11.17
N GLN A 71 19.28 14.05 -10.31
CA GLN A 71 19.65 15.10 -9.36
C GLN A 71 20.69 14.60 -8.35
N LEU A 72 20.56 13.36 -7.86
CA LEU A 72 21.53 12.76 -6.94
C LEU A 72 22.89 12.52 -7.60
N GLU A 73 22.93 12.20 -8.89
CA GLU A 73 24.19 12.04 -9.65
C GLU A 73 24.90 13.38 -9.86
N ALA A 74 24.15 14.49 -9.96
CA ALA A 74 24.73 15.84 -9.97
C ALA A 74 25.29 16.27 -8.60
N ILE A 75 24.87 15.63 -7.51
CA ILE A 75 25.35 15.91 -6.15
C ILE A 75 26.51 14.97 -5.83
N THR A 76 27.73 15.51 -5.82
CA THR A 76 28.96 14.77 -5.51
C THR A 76 29.38 14.88 -4.03
N ASP A 77 28.51 15.43 -3.17
CA ASP A 77 28.78 15.63 -1.74
C ASP A 77 27.97 14.65 -0.86
N VAL A 78 28.69 13.90 -0.03
CA VAL A 78 28.12 12.94 0.93
C VAL A 78 27.28 13.65 2.01
N GLU A 79 27.67 14.85 2.45
CA GLU A 79 26.92 15.59 3.47
C GLU A 79 25.56 16.04 2.94
N GLU A 80 25.53 16.54 1.70
CA GLU A 80 24.29 16.94 1.02
C GLU A 80 23.36 15.75 0.77
N LEU A 81 23.90 14.61 0.31
CA LEU A 81 23.13 13.37 0.19
C LEU A 81 22.59 12.87 1.55
N THR A 82 23.33 13.08 2.63
CA THR A 82 22.89 12.71 3.99
C THR A 82 21.76 13.60 4.49
N LYS A 83 21.75 14.89 4.14
CA LYS A 83 20.61 15.78 4.42
C LYS A 83 19.37 15.33 3.66
N LEU A 84 19.50 15.03 2.36
CA LEU A 84 18.41 14.48 1.56
C LEU A 84 17.88 13.16 2.13
N LEU A 85 18.76 12.28 2.62
CA LEU A 85 18.35 11.02 3.25
C LEU A 85 17.47 11.23 4.50
N ARG A 86 17.72 12.29 5.28
CA ARG A 86 16.92 12.64 6.46
C ARG A 86 15.59 13.29 6.08
N ALA A 87 15.54 14.01 4.97
CA ALA A 87 14.33 14.65 4.46
C ALA A 87 13.41 13.68 3.68
N ALA A 88 13.96 12.61 3.10
CA ALA A 88 13.22 11.65 2.28
C ALA A 88 12.21 10.82 3.10
N ALA A 89 10.92 10.95 2.77
CA ALA A 89 9.82 10.24 3.40
C ALA A 89 9.63 8.83 2.78
N GLU A 90 9.89 8.69 1.49
CA GLU A 90 9.64 7.44 0.76
C GLU A 90 10.82 6.47 0.83
N TYR A 91 10.50 5.17 0.82
CA TYR A 91 11.53 4.12 0.90
C TYR A 91 12.39 4.07 -0.37
N GLU A 92 11.78 4.19 -1.55
CA GLU A 92 12.49 4.14 -2.84
C GLU A 92 13.46 5.33 -2.99
N GLU A 93 13.08 6.52 -2.53
CA GLU A 93 13.98 7.69 -2.50
C GLU A 93 15.21 7.42 -1.61
N ARG A 94 14.98 6.96 -0.36
CA ARG A 94 16.09 6.62 0.55
C ARG A 94 17.02 5.56 -0.02
N LYS A 95 16.47 4.59 -0.76
CA LYS A 95 17.24 3.52 -1.41
C LYS A 95 18.15 4.10 -2.51
N LEU A 96 17.65 4.99 -3.35
CA LEU A 96 18.44 5.69 -4.37
C LEU A 96 19.54 6.55 -3.75
N ILE A 97 19.20 7.34 -2.72
CA ILE A 97 20.17 8.19 -2.01
C ILE A 97 21.30 7.34 -1.39
N ARG A 98 20.97 6.22 -0.70
CA ARG A 98 21.99 5.30 -0.17
C ARG A 98 22.84 4.64 -1.25
N ALA A 99 22.30 4.39 -2.43
CA ALA A 99 23.06 3.85 -3.55
C ALA A 99 24.05 4.90 -4.08
N ALA A 100 23.62 6.16 -4.24
CA ALA A 100 24.48 7.27 -4.63
C ALA A 100 25.62 7.50 -3.62
N ILE A 101 25.33 7.54 -2.32
CA ILE A 101 26.36 7.66 -1.27
C ILE A 101 27.38 6.52 -1.34
N ARG A 102 26.93 5.29 -1.57
CA ARG A 102 27.82 4.13 -1.72
C ARG A 102 28.73 4.27 -2.93
N LYS A 103 28.21 4.75 -4.07
CA LYS A 103 29.00 5.01 -5.28
C LYS A 103 30.07 6.08 -5.03
N LEU A 104 29.71 7.24 -4.48
CA LEU A 104 30.67 8.31 -4.21
C LEU A 104 31.79 7.87 -3.26
N ARG A 105 31.45 7.13 -2.19
CA ARG A 105 32.47 6.59 -1.29
C ARG A 105 33.35 5.54 -1.96
N ALA A 106 32.79 4.70 -2.83
CA ALA A 106 33.56 3.72 -3.58
C ALA A 106 34.52 4.41 -4.56
N GLU A 107 34.06 5.42 -5.29
CA GLU A 107 34.88 6.23 -6.20
C GLU A 107 35.96 7.01 -5.45
N GLU A 108 35.64 7.57 -4.28
CA GLU A 108 36.62 8.22 -3.41
C GLU A 108 37.68 7.23 -2.93
N ILE A 109 37.29 6.01 -2.56
CA ILE A 109 38.23 4.94 -2.15
C ILE A 109 39.07 4.44 -3.33
N GLU A 110 38.48 4.27 -4.52
CA GLU A 110 39.15 3.77 -5.72
C GLU A 110 40.12 4.82 -6.30
N GLY A 111 39.74 6.10 -6.27
CA GLY A 111 40.62 7.22 -6.61
C GLY A 111 41.68 7.53 -5.54
N LYS A 112 41.44 7.12 -4.29
CA LYS A 112 42.38 7.34 -3.16
C LYS A 112 43.19 6.11 -2.82
N ALA A 113 43.01 4.96 -3.47
CA ALA A 113 43.63 3.69 -3.07
C ALA A 113 45.15 3.87 -2.82
N PRO A 114 45.62 3.89 -1.56
CA PRO A 114 47.01 3.63 -1.31
C PRO A 114 47.21 2.14 -1.59
N SER A 115 48.21 1.85 -2.41
CA SER A 115 48.86 0.55 -2.47
C SER A 115 49.17 0.05 -1.06
N LEU A 116 48.34 -0.85 -0.52
CA LEU A 116 48.70 -1.67 0.63
C LEU A 116 48.29 -3.12 0.34
N PRO A 117 49.26 -4.02 0.15
CA PRO A 117 48.97 -5.44 0.03
C PRO A 117 48.49 -6.00 1.37
N PRO A 118 47.46 -6.87 1.40
CA PRO A 118 47.10 -7.62 2.60
C PRO A 118 48.15 -8.72 2.83
N GLY A 119 49.16 -8.43 3.65
CA GLY A 119 50.20 -9.41 3.98
C GLY A 119 51.22 -8.91 4.99
N ALA A 120 50.84 -8.83 6.27
CA ALA A 120 51.78 -8.86 7.39
C ALA A 120 51.06 -9.20 8.71
N ILE A 121 50.47 -10.39 8.79
CA ILE A 121 50.32 -11.05 10.09
C ILE A 121 51.69 -11.66 10.38
N SER A 122 52.52 -10.98 11.18
CA SER A 122 53.75 -11.55 11.73
C SER A 122 53.39 -12.58 12.80
N PRO A 123 53.94 -13.80 12.76
CA PRO A 123 53.91 -14.71 13.90
C PRO A 123 55.06 -14.34 14.85
N CYS A 124 54.72 -13.99 16.08
CA CYS A 124 55.61 -14.09 17.24
C CYS A 124 54.90 -14.92 18.30
#